data_AF-A0A9D9DKA9-F1
#
_entry.id   AF-A0A9D9DKA9-F1
#
_cell.length_a   1.000
_cell.length_b   1.000
_cell.length_c   1.000
_cell.angle_alpha   90.00
_cell.angle_beta   90.00
_cell.angle_gamma   90.00
#
_symmetry.space_group_name_H-M   'P 1'
#
loop_
_entity.id
_entity.type
_entity.pdbx_description
1 polymer ?
#
loop_
_entity_poly.entity_id
_entity_poly.type
_entity_poly.pdbx_seq_one_letter_code
_entity_poly.pdbx_strand_id
1 'polypeptide(L)' 'AHRAAIEGRKDDSNPEIIENRIKTYHQKTEPLVNYYKERGKYFEIDGDGTVEDIFKKISDLI' A
#
# COMPACT_ATOMS: atom_id res chain seq x y z
N ALA A 1 8.91 -4.50 -10.30
CA ALA A 1 9.31 -5.78 -10.93
C ALA A 1 8.82 -7.03 -10.16
N HIS A 2 8.81 -7.05 -8.82
CA HIS A 2 8.51 -8.28 -8.07
C HIS A 2 7.08 -8.84 -8.25
N ARG A 3 6.05 -7.98 -8.28
CA ARG A 3 4.64 -8.39 -8.46
C ARG A 3 4.31 -8.90 -9.87
N ALA A 4 4.92 -8.31 -10.90
CA ALA A 4 4.72 -8.72 -12.30
C ALA A 4 5.05 -10.21 -12.52
N ALA A 5 6.12 -10.68 -11.88
CA ALA A 5 6.59 -12.06 -11.97
C ALA A 5 5.76 -13.04 -11.12
N ILE A 6 5.32 -12.64 -9.92
CA ILE A 6 4.60 -13.52 -8.98
C ILE A 6 3.10 -13.62 -9.31
N GLU A 7 2.47 -12.51 -9.69
CA GLU A 7 1.02 -12.44 -9.93
C GLU A 7 0.66 -12.53 -11.42
N GLY A 8 1.64 -12.74 -12.31
CA GLY A 8 1.43 -12.83 -13.76
C GLY A 8 1.04 -11.52 -14.44
N ARG A 9 1.20 -10.38 -13.75
CA ARG A 9 0.90 -9.04 -14.26
C ARG A 9 1.99 -8.52 -15.19
N LYS A 10 2.02 -9.07 -16.42
CA LYS A 10 2.99 -8.66 -17.46
C LYS A 10 2.92 -7.17 -17.79
N ASP A 11 1.75 -6.56 -17.62
CA ASP A 11 1.48 -5.14 -17.82
C ASP A 11 2.20 -4.23 -16.81
N ASP A 12 2.56 -4.73 -15.63
CA ASP A 12 3.41 -4.02 -14.65
C ASP A 12 4.88 -3.90 -15.12
N SER A 13 5.20 -4.32 -16.34
CA SER A 13 6.47 -4.00 -17.02
C SER A 13 6.43 -2.64 -17.72
N ASN A 14 5.23 -2.07 -17.92
CA ASN A 14 5.05 -0.74 -18.52
C ASN A 14 4.95 0.34 -17.41
N PRO A 15 5.89 1.31 -17.35
CA PRO A 15 5.85 2.40 -16.38
C PRO A 15 4.54 3.20 -16.37
N GLU A 16 3.94 3.45 -17.53
CA GLU A 16 2.69 4.21 -17.66
C GLU A 16 1.51 3.49 -16.99
N ILE A 17 1.51 2.16 -17.04
CA ILE A 17 0.49 1.34 -16.38
C ILE A 17 0.68 1.39 -14.86
N ILE A 18 1.92 1.32 -14.38
CA ILE A 18 2.22 1.46 -12.95
C ILE A 18 1.78 2.83 -12.44
N GLU A 19 2.10 3.91 -13.16
CA GLU A 19 1.72 5.26 -12.77
C GLU A 19 0.20 5.42 -12.68
N ASN A 20 -0.53 4.95 -13.70
CA ASN A 20 -2.00 4.98 -13.69
C ASN A 20 -2.61 4.18 -12.53
N ARG A 21 -1.99 3.06 -12.15
CA ARG A 21 -2.43 2.26 -11.00
C ARG A 21 -2.20 3.00 -9.67
N ILE A 22 -1.04 3.62 -9.49
CA ILE A 22 -0.73 4.43 -8.30
C ILE A 22 -1.74 5.59 -8.20
N LYS A 23 -1.94 6.33 -9.29
CA LYS A 23 -2.92 7.42 -9.35
C LYS A 23 -4.33 6.96 -8.99
N THR A 24 -4.77 5.84 -9.55
CA THR A 24 -6.09 5.26 -9.27
C THR A 24 -6.23 4.86 -7.80
N TYR A 25 -5.17 4.28 -7.21
CA TYR A 25 -5.15 3.92 -5.80
C TYR A 25 -5.33 5.15 -4.91
N HIS A 26 -4.58 6.23 -5.14
CA HIS A 26 -4.74 7.49 -4.41
C HIS A 26 -6.16 8.05 -4.54
N GLN A 27 -6.66 8.17 -5.77
CA GLN A 27 -8.01 8.72 -6.01
C GLN A 27 -9.13 7.96 -5.30
N LYS A 28 -9.02 6.62 -5.18
CA LYS A 28 -10.10 5.79 -4.64
C LYS A 28 -9.93 5.44 -3.16
N THR A 29 -8.70 5.34 -2.68
CA THR A 29 -8.39 4.80 -1.35
C THR A 29 -8.06 5.90 -0.34
N GLU A 30 -7.40 6.97 -0.78
CA GLU A 30 -7.02 8.09 0.09
C GLU A 30 -8.22 8.76 0.79
N PRO A 31 -9.41 8.90 0.17
CA PRO A 31 -10.60 9.40 0.88
C PRO A 31 -11.00 8.53 2.10
N LEU A 32 -10.69 7.23 2.07
CA LEU A 32 -10.98 6.32 3.18
C LEU A 32 -10.05 6.57 4.38
N VAL A 33 -8.83 7.09 4.15
CA VAL A 33 -7.89 7.42 5.21
C VAL A 33 -8.52 8.44 6.17
N ASN A 34 -9.06 9.53 5.63
CA ASN A 34 -9.73 10.55 6.45
C ASN A 34 -10.95 9.97 7.18
N TYR A 35 -11.75 9.16 6.48
CA TYR A 35 -12.92 8.49 7.07
C TYR A 35 -12.57 7.64 8.32
N TYR A 36 -11.45 6.89 8.28
CA TYR A 36 -11.00 6.08 9.41
C TYR A 36 -10.24 6.87 10.48
N LYS A 37 -9.49 7.93 10.09
CA LYS A 37 -8.83 8.87 11.02
C LYS A 37 -9.83 9.52 11.97
N GLU A 38 -10.91 10.06 11.44
CA GLU A 38 -11.98 10.70 12.24
C GLU A 38 -12.63 9.76 13.26
N ARG A 39 -12.56 8.45 13.03
CA ARG A 39 -13.14 7.42 13.90
C ARG A 39 -12.13 6.81 14.87
N GLY A 40 -10.88 7.29 14.87
CA GLY A 40 -9.80 6.71 15.67
C GLY A 40 -9.45 5.26 15.28
N LYS A 41 -9.73 4.87 14.02
CA LYS A 41 -9.50 3.51 13.49
C LYS A 41 -8.41 3.44 12.43
N TYR A 42 -7.68 4.55 12.24
CA TYR A 42 -6.56 4.61 11.31
C TYR A 42 -5.27 4.73 12.09
N PHE A 43 -4.30 3.90 11.72
CA PHE A 43 -2.96 3.91 12.28
C PHE A 43 -1.95 3.83 11.12
N GLU A 44 -1.06 4.81 11.07
CA GLU A 44 -0.04 4.90 10.03
C GLU A 44 1.17 4.05 10.43
N ILE A 45 1.68 3.24 9.50
CA ILE A 45 2.87 2.42 9.68
C ILE A 45 3.79 2.67 8.50
N ASP A 46 5.04 3.00 8.80
CA ASP A 46 6.10 3.11 7.81
C ASP A 46 6.47 1.72 7.27
N GLY A 47 6.29 1.57 5.95
CA GLY A 47 6.51 0.34 5.19
C GLY A 47 7.95 0.15 4.69
N ASP A 48 8.87 1.08 4.99
CA ASP A 48 10.28 0.87 4.70
C ASP A 48 10.95 0.05 5.82
N GLY A 49 11.74 -0.95 5.42
CA GLY A 49 12.47 -1.84 6.34
C GLY A 49 12.37 -3.32 5.96
N THR A 50 12.77 -4.19 6.89
CA THR A 50 12.63 -5.64 6.73
C THR A 50 11.19 -6.09 7.00
N VAL A 51 10.82 -7.27 6.50
CA VAL A 51 9.50 -7.85 6.76
C VAL A 51 9.29 -8.05 8.26
N GLU A 52 10.33 -8.47 8.97
CA GLU A 52 10.35 -8.70 10.41
C GLU A 52 10.10 -7.39 11.18
N ASP A 53 10.75 -6.29 10.78
CA ASP A 53 10.56 -4.98 11.42
C ASP A 53 9.13 -4.47 11.23
N ILE A 54 8.61 -4.56 10.00
CA ILE A 54 7.26 -4.11 9.66
C ILE A 54 6.21 -4.96 10.40
N PHE A 55 6.41 -6.28 10.44
CA PHE A 55 5.53 -7.20 11.18
C PHE A 55 5.51 -6.86 12.67
N LYS A 56 6.66 -6.52 13.26
CA LYS A 56 6.72 -6.08 14.66
C LYS A 56 5.95 -4.78 14.87
N LYS A 57 6.13 -3.76 14.00
CA LYS A 57 5.38 -2.49 14.08
C LYS A 57 3.86 -2.72 14.06
N ILE A 58 3.38 -3.65 13.20
CA ILE A 58 1.96 -4.02 13.12
C ILE A 58 1.51 -4.75 14.39
N SER A 59 2.32 -5.70 14.88
CA SER A 59 1.98 -6.51 16.05
C SER A 59 1.91 -5.69 17.34
N ASP A 60 2.74 -4.67 17.49
CA ASP A 60 2.73 -3.79 18.67
C ASP A 60 1.50 -2.86 18.71
N LEU A 61 0.75 -2.75 17.60
CA LEU A 61 -0.43 -1.89 17.47
C LEU A 61 -1.75 -2.58 17.84
N ILE A 62 -1.81 -3.91 17.72
CA ILE A 62 -3.00 -4.75 17.92
C ILE A 62 -2.97 -5.36 19.32
#